data_AF-A0A428N5U7-F1
#
_entry.id   AF-A0A428N5U7-F1
#
_cell.length_a   1.000
_cell.length_b   1.000
_cell.length_c   1.000
_cell.angle_alpha   90.00
_cell.angle_beta   90.00
_cell.angle_gamma   90.00
#
_symmetry.space_group_name_H-M   'P 1'
#
loop_
_entity.id
_entity.type
_entity.pdbx_description
1 polymer ?
#
loop_
_entity_poly.entity_id
_entity_poly.type
_entity_poly.pdbx_seq_one_letter_code
_entity_poly.pdbx_strand_id
1 'polypeptide(L)'
;MKAYRRKFFYLGTNQETLEPMSMDRIKQAGFDLTILKNDLPYLISFCREWRTFFEDASKNVNPLYRPYIEEASAFFDEQVEQMTLCTAPHHDSNTYIMPFTDLVASLMLAYNAFDKVLDEYESMPAHFETALKYYRQFAVKADSDKSQFILNHLPDLRLSVE
;
A
#
# COMPACT_ATOMS: atom_id res chain seq x y z
N MET A 1 27.07 21.43 -20.32
CA MET A 1 26.42 21.84 -19.06
C MET A 1 26.18 20.59 -18.23
N LYS A 2 26.71 20.51 -17.00
CA LYS A 2 26.29 19.45 -16.06
C LYS A 2 24.84 19.77 -15.67
N ALA A 3 23.88 18.95 -16.11
CA ALA A 3 22.51 19.07 -15.66
C ALA A 3 22.51 18.86 -14.14
N TYR A 4 22.15 19.90 -13.37
CA TYR A 4 21.89 19.75 -11.94
C TYR A 4 20.65 18.86 -11.81
N ARG A 5 20.84 17.58 -11.45
CA ARG A 5 19.74 16.66 -11.17
C ARG A 5 19.14 17.03 -9.81
N ARG A 6 17.83 17.28 -9.79
CA ARG A 6 17.10 17.65 -8.57
C ARG A 6 17.01 16.41 -7.68
N LYS A 7 17.52 16.51 -6.44
CA LYS A 7 17.32 15.49 -5.41
C LYS A 7 16.08 15.85 -4.60
N PHE A 8 15.23 14.86 -4.39
CA PHE A 8 14.04 14.99 -3.56
C PHE A 8 14.34 14.43 -2.18
N PHE A 9 13.80 15.09 -1.15
CA PHE A 9 13.97 14.68 0.24
C PHE A 9 12.61 14.71 0.93
N TYR A 10 12.43 13.84 1.91
CA TYR A 10 11.29 13.93 2.81
C TYR A 10 11.75 13.75 4.25
N LEU A 11 10.95 14.29 5.17
CA LEU A 11 11.08 14.04 6.59
C LEU A 11 9.95 13.08 6.95
N GLY A 12 10.27 11.84 7.32
CA GLY A 12 9.26 10.93 7.84
C GLY A 12 8.66 11.48 9.13
N THR A 13 7.38 11.17 9.41
CA THR A 13 6.63 11.66 10.57
C THR A 13 7.32 11.36 11.92
N ASN A 14 8.19 10.35 11.96
CA ASN A 14 8.96 9.92 13.14
C ASN A 14 10.49 10.01 12.93
N GLN A 15 10.96 10.80 11.96
CA GLN A 15 12.39 10.96 11.68
C GLN A 15 12.88 12.35 12.05
N GLU A 16 14.09 12.42 12.61
CA GLU A 16 14.76 13.69 12.93
C GLU A 16 15.55 14.24 11.73
N THR A 17 15.81 13.40 10.72
CA THR A 17 16.66 13.74 9.58
C THR A 17 15.95 13.56 8.26
N LEU A 18 16.14 14.52 7.35
CA LEU A 18 15.71 14.42 5.96
C LEU A 18 16.45 13.30 5.25
N GLU A 19 15.71 12.42 4.60
CA GLU A 19 16.27 11.34 3.80
C GLU A 19 16.04 11.58 2.30
N PRO A 20 17.00 11.21 1.42
CA PRO A 20 16.78 11.22 -0.02
C PRO A 20 15.65 10.27 -0.41
N MET A 21 14.76 10.75 -1.27
CA MET A 21 13.70 9.91 -1.83
C MET A 21 14.20 9.22 -3.10
N SER A 22 14.10 7.89 -3.12
CA SER A 22 14.39 7.01 -4.25
C SER A 22 13.28 5.97 -4.38
N MET A 23 13.14 5.35 -5.56
CA MET A 23 12.20 4.24 -5.73
C MET A 23 12.52 3.07 -4.78
N ASP A 24 13.79 2.73 -4.60
CA ASP A 24 14.19 1.68 -3.66
C ASP A 24 13.77 2.03 -2.23
N ARG A 25 13.93 3.29 -1.83
CA ARG A 25 13.50 3.74 -0.50
C ARG A 25 11.99 3.68 -0.35
N ILE A 26 11.23 4.14 -1.35
CA ILE A 26 9.76 4.10 -1.35
C ILE A 26 9.23 2.65 -1.27
N LYS A 27 9.95 1.69 -1.85
CA LYS A 27 9.59 0.26 -1.80
C LYS A 27 9.96 -0.42 -0.48
N GLN A 28 10.97 0.09 0.23
CA GLN A 28 11.44 -0.48 1.50
C GLN A 28 10.84 0.21 2.73
N ALA A 29 10.44 1.47 2.61
CA ALA A 29 9.84 2.25 3.67
C ALA A 29 8.31 2.20 3.62
N GLY A 30 7.67 2.50 4.75
CA GLY A 30 6.23 2.54 4.89
C GLY A 30 5.81 2.26 6.34
N PHE A 31 4.75 1.49 6.54
CA PHE A 31 4.22 1.19 7.86
C PHE A 31 3.55 -0.18 7.92
N ASP A 32 3.43 -0.69 9.14
CA ASP A 32 2.83 -1.98 9.41
C ASP A 32 1.36 -1.85 9.81
N LEU A 33 0.48 -2.67 9.23
CA LEU A 33 -0.86 -2.92 9.78
C LEU A 33 -0.87 -4.22 10.58
N THR A 34 -1.42 -4.16 11.79
CA THR A 34 -1.56 -5.34 12.65
C THR A 34 -2.96 -5.91 12.50
N ILE A 35 -3.04 -7.14 11.99
CA ILE A 35 -4.27 -7.87 11.70
C ILE A 35 -4.44 -8.98 12.72
N LEU A 36 -5.64 -9.10 13.32
CA LEU A 36 -5.94 -10.21 14.23
C LEU A 36 -6.11 -11.50 13.43
N LYS A 37 -5.63 -12.64 13.96
CA LYS A 37 -5.74 -13.95 13.30
C LYS A 37 -7.19 -14.29 12.90
N ASN A 38 -8.15 -13.97 13.77
CA ASN A 38 -9.58 -14.21 13.52
C ASN A 38 -10.14 -13.39 12.36
N ASP A 39 -9.50 -12.27 12.02
CA ASP A 39 -9.93 -11.39 10.95
C ASP A 39 -9.24 -11.75 9.61
N LEU A 40 -8.25 -12.65 9.61
CA LEU A 40 -7.51 -13.05 8.40
C LEU A 40 -8.41 -13.54 7.25
N PRO A 41 -9.44 -14.39 7.46
CA PRO A 41 -10.29 -14.82 6.35
C PRO A 41 -10.97 -13.65 5.64
N TYR A 42 -11.39 -12.63 6.40
CA TYR A 42 -11.99 -11.43 5.83
C TYR A 42 -10.94 -10.59 5.10
N LEU A 43 -9.76 -10.40 5.69
CA LEU A 43 -8.71 -9.55 5.11
C LEU A 43 -8.10 -10.17 3.86
N ILE A 44 -8.06 -11.49 3.77
CA ILE A 44 -7.72 -12.21 2.53
C ILE A 44 -8.70 -11.83 1.42
N SER A 45 -10.01 -11.79 1.68
CA SER A 45 -10.99 -11.35 0.68
C SER A 45 -10.76 -9.90 0.27
N PHE A 46 -10.54 -8.98 1.22
CA PHE A 46 -10.23 -7.58 0.89
C PHE A 46 -8.97 -7.42 0.05
N CYS A 47 -7.92 -8.18 0.35
CA CYS A 47 -6.69 -8.14 -0.43
C CYS A 47 -6.87 -8.71 -1.84
N ARG A 48 -7.75 -9.70 -2.02
CA ARG A 48 -8.12 -10.18 -3.37
C ARG A 48 -8.84 -9.11 -4.17
N GLU A 49 -9.78 -8.38 -3.56
CA GLU A 49 -10.44 -7.27 -4.26
C GLU A 49 -9.46 -6.13 -4.58
N TRP A 50 -8.57 -5.75 -3.66
CA TRP A 50 -7.55 -4.76 -3.96
C TRP A 50 -6.61 -5.21 -5.07
N ARG A 51 -6.19 -6.49 -5.06
CA ARG A 51 -5.39 -7.07 -6.14
C ARG A 51 -6.13 -6.90 -7.48
N THR A 52 -7.37 -7.36 -7.59
CA THR A 52 -8.17 -7.27 -8.83
C THR A 52 -8.35 -5.82 -9.26
N PHE A 53 -8.66 -4.93 -8.32
CA PHE A 53 -8.79 -3.50 -8.56
C PHE A 53 -7.51 -2.89 -9.17
N PHE A 54 -6.34 -3.19 -8.61
CA PHE A 54 -5.07 -2.70 -9.14
C PHE A 54 -4.68 -3.37 -10.46
N GLU A 55 -4.98 -4.65 -10.63
CA GLU A 55 -4.80 -5.37 -11.90
C GLU A 55 -5.60 -4.70 -13.02
N ASP A 56 -6.86 -4.33 -12.77
CA ASP A 56 -7.70 -3.63 -13.74
C ASP A 56 -7.29 -2.18 -13.94
N ALA A 57 -6.89 -1.47 -12.88
CA ALA A 57 -6.36 -0.12 -12.99
C ALA A 57 -5.13 -0.07 -13.92
N SER A 58 -4.22 -1.04 -13.80
CA SER A 58 -2.97 -1.10 -14.58
C SER A 58 -3.18 -1.13 -16.09
N LYS A 59 -4.30 -1.72 -16.55
CA LYS A 59 -4.70 -1.80 -17.96
C LYS A 59 -5.07 -0.44 -18.54
N ASN A 60 -5.55 0.47 -17.69
CA ASN A 60 -6.14 1.75 -18.07
C ASN A 60 -5.22 2.95 -17.84
N VAL A 61 -4.07 2.77 -17.19
CA VAL A 61 -3.13 3.88 -16.95
C VAL A 61 -2.14 4.09 -18.08
N ASN A 62 -1.53 5.28 -18.10
CA ASN A 62 -0.40 5.55 -18.98
C ASN A 62 0.72 4.51 -18.73
N PRO A 63 1.31 3.92 -19.78
CA PRO A 63 2.35 2.89 -19.66
C PRO A 63 3.52 3.25 -18.76
N LEU A 64 3.83 4.53 -18.59
CA LEU A 64 4.89 5.00 -17.69
C LEU A 64 4.60 4.68 -16.21
N TYR A 65 3.33 4.71 -15.80
CA TYR A 65 2.92 4.44 -14.42
C TYR A 65 2.54 2.98 -14.18
N ARG A 66 2.27 2.22 -15.25
CA ARG A 66 1.81 0.83 -15.17
C ARG A 66 2.66 -0.05 -14.24
N PRO A 67 4.01 -0.03 -14.29
CA PRO A 67 4.83 -0.89 -13.43
C PRO A 67 4.58 -0.67 -11.93
N TYR A 68 4.30 0.58 -11.53
CA TYR A 68 4.03 0.90 -10.12
C TYR A 68 2.68 0.36 -9.65
N ILE A 69 1.69 0.32 -10.55
CA ILE A 69 0.36 -0.21 -10.26
C ILE A 69 0.37 -1.74 -10.26
N GLU A 70 1.09 -2.35 -11.20
CA GLU A 70 1.34 -3.80 -11.21
C GLU A 70 2.05 -4.24 -9.93
N GLU A 71 2.97 -3.43 -9.41
CA GLU A 71 3.62 -3.68 -8.12
C GLU A 71 2.65 -3.64 -6.93
N ALA A 72 1.68 -2.73 -6.92
CA ALA A 72 0.61 -2.76 -5.91
C ALA A 72 -0.25 -4.01 -6.02
N SER A 73 -0.62 -4.43 -7.24
CA SER A 73 -1.33 -5.70 -7.44
C SER A 73 -0.52 -6.90 -6.94
N ALA A 74 0.77 -6.98 -7.28
CA ALA A 74 1.65 -8.05 -6.85
C ALA A 74 1.81 -8.08 -5.32
N PHE A 75 1.92 -6.91 -4.69
CA PHE A 75 1.94 -6.80 -3.24
C PHE A 75 0.72 -7.47 -2.60
N PHE A 76 -0.50 -7.14 -3.03
CA PHE A 76 -1.69 -7.75 -2.43
C PHE A 76 -1.81 -9.26 -2.71
N ASP A 77 -1.34 -9.73 -3.87
CA ASP A 77 -1.27 -11.17 -4.15
C ASP A 77 -0.34 -11.90 -3.18
N GLU A 78 0.85 -11.34 -2.93
CA GLU A 78 1.78 -11.85 -1.92
C GLU A 78 1.16 -11.85 -0.52
N GLN A 79 0.50 -10.75 -0.12
CA GLN A 79 -0.14 -10.69 1.19
C GLN A 79 -1.26 -11.73 1.35
N VAL A 80 -2.01 -12.04 0.28
CA VAL A 80 -3.00 -13.13 0.28
C VAL A 80 -2.33 -14.48 0.53
N GLU A 81 -1.22 -14.78 -0.16
CA GLU A 81 -0.47 -16.02 0.04
C GLU A 81 0.03 -16.13 1.48
N GLN A 82 0.71 -15.09 1.98
CA GLN A 82 1.29 -15.07 3.32
C GLN A 82 0.21 -15.18 4.42
N MET A 83 -0.87 -14.41 4.32
CA MET A 83 -1.98 -14.52 5.28
C MET A 83 -2.62 -15.90 5.26
N THR A 84 -2.76 -16.52 4.07
CA THR A 84 -3.31 -17.88 3.94
C THR A 84 -2.44 -18.89 4.69
N LEU A 85 -1.11 -18.81 4.59
CA LEU A 85 -0.18 -19.66 5.34
C LEU A 85 -0.34 -19.48 6.86
N CYS A 86 -0.59 -18.25 7.32
CA CYS A 86 -0.80 -17.94 8.73
C CYS A 86 -2.15 -18.42 9.29
N THR A 87 -3.11 -18.83 8.44
CA THR A 87 -4.37 -19.44 8.91
C THR A 87 -4.21 -20.86 9.44
N ALA A 88 -3.06 -21.50 9.20
CA ALA A 88 -2.81 -22.87 9.62
C ALA A 88 -2.90 -23.05 11.16
N PRO A 89 -3.38 -24.21 11.65
CA PRO A 89 -3.51 -24.49 13.09
C PRO A 89 -2.20 -24.41 13.86
N HIS A 90 -1.07 -24.67 13.19
CA HIS A 90 0.28 -24.71 13.78
C HIS A 90 0.96 -23.34 13.85
N HIS A 91 0.27 -22.27 13.43
CA HIS A 91 0.82 -20.92 13.51
C HIS A 91 0.45 -20.27 14.86
N ASP A 92 1.44 -20.13 15.74
CA ASP A 92 1.24 -19.72 17.14
C ASP A 92 0.93 -18.23 17.33
N SER A 93 1.21 -17.37 16.33
CA SER A 93 0.92 -15.93 16.46
C SER A 93 -0.58 -15.65 16.37
N ASN A 94 -1.08 -14.82 17.29
CA ASN A 94 -2.45 -14.29 17.28
C ASN A 94 -2.66 -13.12 16.31
N THR A 95 -1.59 -12.62 15.71
CA THR A 95 -1.62 -11.49 14.78
C THR A 95 -0.75 -11.73 13.56
N TYR A 96 -1.14 -11.11 12.46
CA TYR A 96 -0.34 -10.97 11.25
C TYR A 96 0.07 -9.51 11.07
N ILE A 97 1.27 -9.28 10.57
CA ILE A 97 1.77 -7.94 10.25
C ILE A 97 1.81 -7.81 8.74
N MET A 98 1.02 -6.88 8.21
CA MET A 98 0.99 -6.56 6.78
C MET A 98 1.85 -5.31 6.54
N PRO A 99 3.03 -5.43 5.90
CA PRO A 99 3.96 -4.32 5.74
C PRO A 99 3.62 -3.49 4.51
N PHE A 100 2.90 -2.38 4.69
CA PHE A 100 2.63 -1.46 3.59
C PHE A 100 3.88 -0.68 3.22
N THR A 101 4.18 -0.63 1.93
CA THR A 101 5.19 0.29 1.40
C THR A 101 4.58 1.66 1.17
N ASP A 102 5.42 2.69 1.15
CA ASP A 102 4.97 4.04 0.81
C ASP A 102 4.36 4.10 -0.59
N LEU A 103 4.85 3.29 -1.54
CA LEU A 103 4.27 3.18 -2.87
C LEU A 103 2.82 2.70 -2.81
N VAL A 104 2.61 1.56 -2.16
CA VAL A 104 1.29 0.93 -2.08
C VAL A 104 0.32 1.83 -1.33
N ALA A 105 0.74 2.41 -0.20
CA ALA A 105 -0.09 3.34 0.56
C ALA A 105 -0.49 4.56 -0.29
N SER A 106 0.45 5.13 -1.05
CA SER A 106 0.19 6.27 -1.94
C SER A 106 -0.81 5.92 -3.04
N LEU A 107 -0.69 4.74 -3.63
CA LEU A 107 -1.62 4.26 -4.65
C LEU A 107 -3.01 3.97 -4.06
N MET A 108 -3.09 3.35 -2.88
CA MET A 108 -4.36 3.13 -2.20
C MET A 108 -5.11 4.44 -1.94
N LEU A 109 -4.40 5.48 -1.47
CA LEU A 109 -4.97 6.80 -1.27
C LEU A 109 -5.39 7.45 -2.60
N ALA A 110 -4.52 7.41 -3.62
CA ALA A 110 -4.82 8.00 -4.94
C ALA A 110 -6.09 7.44 -5.57
N TYR A 111 -6.33 6.14 -5.38
CA TYR A 111 -7.44 5.45 -5.98
C TYR A 111 -8.69 5.37 -5.10
N ASN A 112 -8.63 5.89 -3.86
CA ASN A 112 -9.62 5.64 -2.81
C ASN A 112 -9.95 4.15 -2.72
N ALA A 113 -8.91 3.30 -2.73
CA ALA A 113 -9.07 1.86 -2.91
C ALA A 113 -9.88 1.20 -1.79
N PHE A 114 -9.75 1.70 -0.55
CA PHE A 114 -10.58 1.24 0.57
C PHE A 114 -12.06 1.54 0.33
N ASP A 115 -12.41 2.78 -0.02
CA ASP A 115 -13.81 3.18 -0.22
C ASP A 115 -14.45 2.40 -1.36
N LYS A 116 -13.74 2.24 -2.49
CA LYS A 116 -14.24 1.47 -3.63
C LYS A 116 -14.52 0.01 -3.29
N VAL A 117 -13.63 -0.62 -2.53
CA VAL A 117 -13.86 -2.01 -2.10
C VAL A 117 -14.96 -2.06 -1.03
N LEU A 118 -15.02 -1.09 -0.11
CA LEU A 118 -16.08 -1.03 0.90
C LEU A 118 -17.48 -0.87 0.28
N ASP A 119 -17.62 -0.06 -0.77
CA ASP A 119 -18.87 0.12 -1.50
C ASP A 119 -19.40 -1.21 -2.06
N GLU A 120 -18.51 -2.10 -2.52
CA GLU A 120 -18.88 -3.44 -3.00
C GLU A 120 -19.39 -4.37 -1.87
N TYR A 121 -18.98 -4.10 -0.63
CA TYR A 121 -19.36 -4.86 0.56
C TYR A 121 -20.46 -4.21 1.41
N GLU A 122 -21.09 -3.12 0.96
CA GLU A 122 -22.10 -2.35 1.73
C GLU A 122 -23.27 -3.23 2.22
N SER A 123 -23.55 -4.33 1.50
CA SER A 123 -24.59 -5.31 1.85
C SER A 123 -24.19 -6.36 2.92
N MET A 124 -22.95 -6.37 3.40
CA MET A 124 -22.41 -7.39 4.32
C MET A 124 -21.90 -6.80 5.65
N PRO A 125 -22.77 -6.62 6.67
CA PRO A 125 -22.45 -5.87 7.90
C PRO A 125 -21.20 -6.34 8.65
N ALA A 126 -20.98 -7.66 8.75
CA ALA A 126 -19.82 -8.22 9.45
C ALA A 126 -18.48 -7.96 8.72
N HIS A 127 -18.51 -7.90 7.39
CA HIS A 127 -17.33 -7.62 6.57
C HIS A 127 -17.00 -6.12 6.63
N PHE A 128 -18.04 -5.29 6.61
CA PHE A 128 -17.93 -3.84 6.71
C PHE A 128 -17.27 -3.38 8.01
N GLU A 129 -17.71 -3.85 9.18
CA GLU A 129 -17.10 -3.47 10.47
C GLU A 129 -15.62 -3.85 10.57
N THR A 130 -15.28 -5.05 10.09
CA THR A 130 -13.91 -5.54 10.07
C THR A 130 -13.04 -4.67 9.16
N ALA A 131 -13.52 -4.36 7.96
CA ALA A 131 -12.81 -3.49 7.03
C ALA A 131 -12.65 -2.06 7.55
N LEU A 132 -13.69 -1.50 8.16
CA LEU A 132 -13.67 -0.17 8.75
C LEU A 132 -12.64 -0.07 9.88
N LYS A 133 -12.48 -1.13 10.69
CA LYS A 133 -11.41 -1.21 11.70
C LYS A 133 -10.03 -1.07 11.08
N TYR A 134 -9.75 -1.77 9.98
CA TYR A 134 -8.42 -1.71 9.34
C TYR A 134 -8.21 -0.46 8.49
N TYR A 135 -9.27 0.07 7.88
CA TYR A 135 -9.26 1.38 7.25
C TYR A 135 -8.86 2.48 8.24
N ARG A 136 -9.42 2.48 9.46
CA ARG A 136 -9.03 3.44 10.51
C ARG A 136 -7.55 3.29 10.89
N GLN A 137 -7.03 2.07 11.02
CA GLN A 137 -5.60 1.87 11.28
C GLN A 137 -4.72 2.38 10.14
N PHE A 138 -5.12 2.12 8.90
CA PHE A 138 -4.46 2.62 7.70
C PHE A 138 -4.45 4.14 7.68
N ALA A 139 -5.60 4.79 7.84
CA ALA A 139 -5.75 6.24 7.79
C ALA A 139 -4.94 6.97 8.87
N VAL A 140 -4.73 6.36 10.04
CA VAL A 140 -3.89 6.93 11.11
C VAL A 140 -2.40 6.85 10.79
N LYS A 141 -1.97 5.84 10.03
CA LYS A 141 -0.56 5.57 9.74
C LYS A 141 -0.11 6.10 8.37
N ALA A 142 -1.03 6.20 7.42
CA ALA A 142 -0.77 6.71 6.10
C ALA A 142 -0.58 8.25 6.16
N ASP A 143 0.48 8.72 5.51
CA ASP A 143 0.80 10.14 5.42
C ASP A 143 0.34 10.67 4.06
N SER A 144 -0.78 11.40 4.04
CA SER A 144 -1.38 11.90 2.81
C SER A 144 -0.49 12.88 2.07
N ASP A 145 0.27 13.70 2.80
CA ASP A 145 1.14 14.72 2.20
C ASP A 145 2.34 14.06 1.53
N LYS A 146 2.94 13.09 2.22
CA LYS A 146 4.01 12.25 1.67
C LYS A 146 3.52 11.47 0.45
N SER A 147 2.33 10.88 0.53
CA SER A 147 1.75 10.12 -0.58
C SER A 147 1.50 11.00 -1.80
N GLN A 148 0.91 12.17 -1.62
CA GLN A 148 0.69 13.12 -2.71
C GLN A 148 2.02 13.57 -3.33
N PHE A 149 3.05 13.80 -2.50
CA PHE A 149 4.38 14.13 -2.98
C PHE A 149 4.98 13.03 -3.87
N ILE A 150 4.91 11.77 -3.43
CA ILE A 150 5.41 10.61 -4.18
C ILE A 150 4.72 10.54 -5.54
N LEU A 151 3.38 10.60 -5.56
CA LEU A 151 2.58 10.50 -6.79
C LEU A 151 2.94 11.59 -7.81
N ASN A 152 3.18 12.82 -7.33
CA ASN A 152 3.56 13.94 -8.18
C ASN A 152 4.95 13.78 -8.80
N HIS A 153 5.83 12.93 -8.25
CA HIS A 153 7.24 12.85 -8.63
C HIS A 153 7.73 11.44 -9.03
N LEU A 154 6.87 10.41 -9.09
CA LEU A 154 7.27 9.04 -9.44
C LEU A 154 8.23 8.93 -10.65
N PRO A 155 7.96 9.56 -11.81
CA PRO A 155 8.90 9.54 -12.95
C PRO A 155 10.23 10.24 -12.67
N ASP A 156 10.21 11.32 -11.89
CA ASP A 156 11.40 12.11 -11.54
C ASP A 156 12.28 11.40 -10.51
N LEU A 157 11.68 10.60 -9.62
CA LEU A 157 12.36 9.83 -8.57
C LEU A 157 13.27 8.72 -9.13
N ARG A 158 13.00 8.24 -10.36
CA ARG A 158 13.86 7.29 -11.07
C ARG A 158 15.12 7.96 -11.64
N LEU A 159 15.04 9.24 -11.98
CA LEU A 159 16.13 10.01 -12.59
C LEU A 159 17.01 10.75 -11.57
N SER A 160 16.57 10.84 -10.31
CA SER A 160 17.31 11.52 -9.23
C SER A 160 18.38 10.65 -8.56
N VAL A 161 18.47 9.36 -8.91
CA VAL A 161 19.34 8.36 -8.27
C VAL A 161 20.20 7.69 -9.33
N GLU A 162 21.14 8.43 -9.91
CA GLU A 162 22.28 7.93 -10.69
C GLU A 162 23.26 9.08 -10.95
#